data_AF-A0A0A3YVZ8-F1
#
_entry.id   AF-A0A0A3YVZ8-F1
#
_cell.length_a   1.000
_cell.length_b   1.000
_cell.length_c   1.000
_cell.angle_alpha   90.00
_cell.angle_beta   90.00
_cell.angle_gamma   90.00
#
_symmetry.space_group_name_H-M   'P 1'
#
loop_
_entity.id
_entity.type
_entity.pdbx_description
1 polymer ?
#
loop_
_entity_poly.entity_id
_entity_poly.type
_entity_poly.pdbx_seq_one_letter_code
_entity_poly.pdbx_strand_id
1 'polypeptide(L)'
;MKRLVLLLLPVLAASPMAAAVNWPEALQGIAAGEQIWLDKVPHLAAVADVKQAIALEDALSSSLVKNTQGTLGILSLIDAKSWPHMIGTEIVCGVPVEQSAAMVEDFYQQTRHALLSTDKGATCLWLLEASYEEWQADNARKVK
;
A
#
# COMPACT_ATOMS: atom_id res chain seq x y z
N MET A 1 36.33 -38.86 41.88
CA MET A 1 36.51 -38.16 40.59
C MET A 1 35.44 -38.60 39.61
N LYS A 2 35.11 -37.73 38.64
CA LYS A 2 34.16 -37.87 37.51
C LYS A 2 32.66 -37.69 37.81
N ARG A 3 32.19 -36.44 37.66
CA ARG A 3 30.80 -36.11 37.31
C ARG A 3 30.68 -36.19 35.79
N LEU A 4 29.78 -37.03 35.28
CA LEU A 4 29.42 -37.08 33.86
C LEU A 4 28.63 -35.81 33.53
N VAL A 5 29.17 -34.96 32.66
CA VAL A 5 28.45 -33.82 32.09
C VAL A 5 27.82 -34.32 30.78
N LEU A 6 26.51 -34.53 30.78
CA LEU A 6 25.74 -34.68 29.55
C LEU A 6 25.66 -33.31 28.86
N LEU A 7 26.42 -33.15 27.79
CA LEU A 7 26.28 -32.04 26.84
C LEU A 7 25.00 -32.28 26.02
N LEU A 8 23.89 -31.69 26.45
CA LEU A 8 22.71 -31.50 25.60
C LEU A 8 23.05 -30.42 24.57
N LEU A 9 23.35 -30.85 23.35
CA LEU A 9 23.40 -29.96 22.19
C LEU A 9 22.03 -29.30 21.99
N PRO A 10 21.93 -27.97 22.00
CA PRO A 10 20.72 -27.32 21.53
C PRO A 10 20.70 -27.52 20.01
N VAL A 11 19.78 -28.34 19.54
CA VAL A 11 19.36 -28.33 18.14
C VAL A 11 18.85 -26.91 17.91
N LEU A 12 19.62 -26.10 17.19
CA LEU A 12 19.11 -24.89 16.57
C LEU A 12 18.01 -25.34 15.61
N ALA A 13 16.77 -25.34 16.09
CA ALA A 13 15.62 -25.32 15.21
C ALA A 13 15.76 -24.01 14.42
N ALA A 14 16.23 -24.11 13.18
CA ALA A 14 16.11 -23.02 12.23
C ALA A 14 14.62 -22.68 12.20
N SER A 15 14.25 -21.54 12.77
CA SER A 15 12.90 -21.01 12.61
C SER A 15 12.63 -20.98 11.11
N PRO A 16 11.47 -21.46 10.63
CA PRO A 16 11.06 -21.27 9.24
C PRO A 16 10.64 -19.81 9.04
N MET A 17 11.47 -18.85 9.44
CA MET A 17 11.24 -17.42 9.25
C MET A 17 11.69 -17.04 7.86
N ALA A 18 10.82 -17.38 6.90
CA ALA A 18 10.56 -16.71 5.64
C ALA A 18 9.99 -17.76 4.69
N ALA A 19 8.73 -18.18 4.90
CA ALA A 19 7.97 -18.57 3.73
C ALA A 19 8.04 -17.37 2.77
N ALA A 20 8.64 -17.56 1.59
CA ALA A 20 8.77 -16.50 0.61
C ALA A 20 7.38 -15.90 0.37
N VAL A 21 7.24 -14.59 0.56
CA VAL A 21 5.98 -13.88 0.35
C VAL A 21 5.53 -14.11 -1.09
N ASN A 22 4.32 -14.62 -1.28
CA ASN A 22 3.70 -14.70 -2.60
C ASN A 22 3.19 -13.31 -3.00
N TRP A 23 4.09 -12.48 -3.53
CA TRP A 23 3.80 -11.09 -3.88
C TRP A 23 2.63 -10.92 -4.85
N PRO A 24 2.51 -11.68 -5.96
CA PRO A 24 1.36 -11.54 -6.86
C PRO A 24 0.01 -11.72 -6.16
N GLU A 25 -0.12 -12.74 -5.32
CA GLU A 25 -1.35 -13.01 -4.57
C GLU A 25 -1.64 -11.91 -3.55
N ALA A 26 -0.61 -11.49 -2.81
CA ALA A 26 -0.74 -10.43 -1.82
C ALA A 26 -1.19 -9.11 -2.45
N LEU A 27 -0.54 -8.70 -3.55
CA LEU A 27 -0.87 -7.47 -4.26
C LEU A 27 -2.27 -7.52 -4.87
N GLN A 28 -2.68 -8.67 -5.42
CA GLN A 28 -4.02 -8.84 -5.96
C GLN A 28 -5.09 -8.71 -4.87
N GLY A 29 -4.90 -9.35 -3.72
CA GLY A 29 -5.83 -9.26 -2.59
C GLY A 29 -5.92 -7.85 -2.01
N ILE A 30 -4.80 -7.13 -1.93
CA ILE A 30 -4.77 -5.72 -1.50
C ILE A 30 -5.52 -4.85 -2.51
N ALA A 31 -5.22 -4.97 -3.80
CA ALA A 31 -5.90 -4.19 -4.86
C ALA A 31 -7.41 -4.45 -4.91
N ALA A 32 -7.85 -5.66 -4.57
CA ALA A 32 -9.25 -6.02 -4.44
C ALA A 32 -9.93 -5.45 -3.16
N GLY A 33 -9.17 -4.86 -2.24
CA GLY A 33 -9.66 -4.31 -0.98
C GLY A 33 -9.96 -5.37 0.09
N GLU A 34 -9.42 -6.58 -0.04
CA GLU A 34 -9.68 -7.67 0.91
C GLU A 34 -9.02 -7.37 2.27
N GLN A 35 -9.82 -7.26 3.32
CA GLN A 35 -9.33 -6.86 4.64
C GLN A 35 -8.21 -7.75 5.17
N ILE A 36 -8.30 -9.07 4.94
CA ILE A 36 -7.28 -10.04 5.37
C ILE A 36 -5.91 -9.78 4.73
N TRP A 37 -5.88 -9.17 3.53
CA TRP A 37 -4.65 -8.80 2.85
C TRP A 37 -4.19 -7.40 3.25
N LEU A 38 -5.12 -6.45 3.43
CA LEU A 38 -4.83 -5.14 3.99
C LEU A 38 -4.13 -5.23 5.35
N ASP A 39 -4.61 -6.12 6.24
CA ASP A 39 -4.03 -6.32 7.57
C ASP A 39 -2.57 -6.80 7.53
N LYS A 40 -2.11 -7.38 6.40
CA LYS A 40 -0.74 -7.84 6.21
C LYS A 40 0.19 -6.76 5.66
N VAL A 41 -0.33 -5.63 5.20
CA VAL A 41 0.45 -4.57 4.55
C VAL A 41 1.64 -4.09 5.38
N PRO A 42 1.54 -3.86 6.71
CA PRO A 42 2.70 -3.47 7.50
C PRO A 42 3.83 -4.52 7.50
N HIS A 43 3.50 -5.81 7.47
CA HIS A 43 4.51 -6.87 7.37
C HIS A 43 5.15 -6.88 5.98
N LEU A 44 4.36 -6.69 4.93
CA LEU A 44 4.85 -6.62 3.54
C LEU A 44 5.76 -5.41 3.36
N ALA A 45 5.36 -4.23 3.84
CA ALA A 45 6.14 -3.00 3.80
C ALA A 45 7.50 -3.12 4.51
N ALA A 46 7.60 -3.94 5.56
CA ALA A 46 8.85 -4.17 6.29
C ALA A 46 9.92 -4.88 5.45
N VAL A 47 9.51 -5.72 4.50
CA VAL A 47 10.39 -6.62 3.74
C VAL A 47 10.41 -6.33 2.25
N ALA A 48 9.55 -5.42 1.78
CA ALA A 48 9.48 -5.01 0.39
C ALA A 48 10.83 -4.45 -0.08
N ASP A 49 11.29 -4.87 -1.25
CA ASP A 49 12.25 -4.08 -2.02
C ASP A 49 11.58 -2.85 -2.68
N VAL A 50 12.36 -2.01 -3.36
CA VAL A 50 11.84 -0.80 -4.04
C VAL A 50 10.70 -1.12 -5.01
N LYS A 51 10.83 -2.18 -5.82
CA LYS A 51 9.82 -2.53 -6.82
C LYS A 51 8.55 -3.05 -6.16
N GLN A 52 8.71 -3.85 -5.11
CA GLN A 52 7.61 -4.38 -4.31
C GLN A 52 6.88 -3.28 -3.56
N ALA A 53 7.59 -2.27 -3.05
CA ALA A 53 7.00 -1.13 -2.36
C ALA A 53 6.15 -0.27 -3.31
N ILE A 54 6.65 0.03 -4.52
CA ILE A 54 5.88 0.73 -5.56
C ILE A 54 4.61 -0.06 -5.90
N ALA A 55 4.75 -1.36 -6.17
CA ALA A 55 3.58 -2.19 -6.49
C ALA A 55 2.58 -2.29 -5.32
N LEU A 56 3.07 -2.23 -4.09
CA LEU A 56 2.25 -2.21 -2.88
C LEU A 56 1.48 -0.87 -2.76
N GLU A 57 2.10 0.25 -3.08
CA GLU A 57 1.44 1.56 -3.15
C GLU A 57 0.37 1.61 -4.26
N ASP A 58 0.66 1.06 -5.45
CA ASP A 58 -0.31 0.93 -6.54
C ASP A 58 -1.53 0.07 -6.14
N ALA A 59 -1.28 -1.04 -5.45
CA ALA A 59 -2.33 -1.92 -4.94
C ALA A 59 -3.17 -1.22 -3.87
N LEU A 60 -2.54 -0.48 -2.95
CA LEU A 60 -3.26 0.33 -1.97
C LEU A 60 -4.09 1.43 -2.63
N SER A 61 -3.58 2.07 -3.68
CA SER A 61 -4.31 3.11 -4.42
C SER A 61 -5.58 2.52 -5.04
N SER A 62 -5.46 1.35 -5.68
CA SER A 62 -6.62 0.60 -6.21
C SER A 62 -7.65 0.23 -5.14
N SER A 63 -7.17 -0.07 -3.92
CA SER A 63 -8.03 -0.47 -2.81
C SER A 63 -8.87 0.68 -2.23
N LEU A 64 -8.50 1.95 -2.44
CA LEU A 64 -9.24 3.12 -1.91
C LEU A 64 -10.70 3.13 -2.34
N VAL A 65 -11.00 2.70 -3.57
CA VAL A 65 -12.38 2.62 -4.10
C VAL A 65 -13.12 1.41 -3.53
N LYS A 66 -12.42 0.30 -3.28
CA LYS A 66 -13.02 -0.99 -2.92
C LYS A 66 -13.24 -1.16 -1.42
N ASN A 67 -12.34 -0.62 -0.61
CA ASN A 67 -12.40 -0.68 0.84
C ASN A 67 -11.75 0.56 1.48
N THR A 68 -12.39 1.73 1.27
CA THR A 68 -11.85 3.03 1.70
C THR A 68 -11.46 3.07 3.16
N GLN A 69 -12.33 2.60 4.06
CA GLN A 69 -12.05 2.66 5.50
C GLN A 69 -10.89 1.75 5.90
N GLY A 70 -10.81 0.54 5.34
CA GLY A 70 -9.70 -0.38 5.57
C GLY A 70 -8.38 0.22 5.09
N THR A 71 -8.36 0.73 3.85
CA THR A 71 -7.17 1.34 3.24
C THR A 71 -6.69 2.56 4.01
N LEU A 72 -7.58 3.49 4.36
CA LEU A 72 -7.22 4.67 5.17
C LEU A 72 -6.67 4.27 6.55
N GLY A 73 -7.19 3.19 7.14
CA GLY A 73 -6.65 2.62 8.38
C GLY A 73 -5.22 2.13 8.21
N ILE A 74 -4.92 1.44 7.10
CA ILE A 74 -3.56 0.98 6.78
C ILE A 74 -2.62 2.16 6.51
N LEU A 75 -3.06 3.16 5.75
CA LEU A 75 -2.27 4.35 5.47
C LEU A 75 -1.85 5.09 6.75
N SER A 76 -2.78 5.23 7.71
CA SER A 76 -2.44 5.80 9.01
C SER A 76 -1.36 5.00 9.76
N LEU A 77 -1.30 3.68 9.60
CA LEU A 77 -0.24 2.85 10.19
C LEU A 77 1.08 2.97 9.43
N ILE A 78 1.00 3.11 8.11
CA ILE A 78 2.17 3.30 7.26
C ILE A 78 2.84 4.63 7.60
N ASP A 79 2.09 5.73 7.59
CA ASP A 79 2.63 7.07 7.82
C ASP A 79 3.14 7.27 9.27
N ALA A 80 2.63 6.50 10.23
CA ALA A 80 3.05 6.56 11.62
C ALA A 80 4.42 5.91 11.91
N LYS A 81 5.01 5.22 10.92
CA LYS A 81 6.27 4.50 11.05
C LYS A 81 7.19 4.81 9.87
N SER A 82 8.47 4.52 10.02
CA SER A 82 9.40 4.57 8.90
C SER A 82 9.43 3.21 8.20
N TRP A 83 9.20 3.23 6.88
CA TRP A 83 9.32 2.07 6.00
C TRP A 83 10.43 2.35 5.00
N PRO A 84 11.34 1.38 4.71
CA PRO A 84 12.54 1.66 3.93
C PRO A 84 12.27 2.21 2.52
N HIS A 85 11.15 1.84 1.91
CA HIS A 85 10.86 2.09 0.50
C HIS A 85 9.44 2.58 0.21
N MET A 86 8.62 2.84 1.23
CA MET A 86 7.27 3.39 1.05
C MET A 86 7.21 4.84 1.49
N ILE A 87 6.48 5.64 0.74
CA ILE A 87 6.15 7.03 1.04
C ILE A 87 4.78 7.11 1.71
N GLY A 88 3.85 6.21 1.37
CA GLY A 88 2.55 6.11 2.04
C GLY A 88 1.49 7.01 1.43
N THR A 89 0.76 7.77 2.26
CA THR A 89 -0.44 8.51 1.84
C THR A 89 -0.21 9.43 0.64
N GLU A 90 0.94 10.10 0.55
CA GLU A 90 1.24 11.03 -0.55
C GLU A 90 1.24 10.35 -1.93
N ILE A 91 1.72 9.11 -2.03
CA ILE A 91 1.71 8.35 -3.29
C ILE A 91 0.36 7.69 -3.51
N VAL A 92 -0.17 7.02 -2.47
CA VAL A 92 -1.37 6.19 -2.59
C VAL A 92 -2.60 7.01 -2.97
N CYS A 93 -2.70 8.25 -2.47
CA CYS A 93 -3.89 9.09 -2.63
C CYS A 93 -3.83 10.07 -3.82
N GLY A 94 -2.77 10.00 -4.65
CA GLY A 94 -2.70 10.73 -5.91
C GLY A 94 -3.44 10.04 -7.07
N VAL A 95 -3.70 10.77 -8.15
CA VAL A 95 -4.19 10.16 -9.40
C VAL A 95 -3.10 9.35 -10.11
N PRO A 96 -3.44 8.21 -10.76
CA PRO A 96 -2.45 7.37 -11.42
C PRO A 96 -2.04 7.94 -12.79
N VAL A 97 -1.19 8.96 -12.80
CA VAL A 97 -0.86 9.78 -13.98
C VAL A 97 -0.29 9.02 -15.18
N GLU A 98 0.29 7.83 -14.96
CA GLU A 98 0.82 6.95 -16.02
C GLU A 98 -0.27 6.21 -16.81
N GLN A 99 -1.52 6.30 -16.36
CA GLN A 99 -2.66 5.65 -16.99
C GLN A 99 -3.28 6.51 -18.10
N SER A 100 -4.15 5.90 -18.90
CA SER A 100 -4.91 6.63 -19.92
C SER A 100 -5.82 7.68 -19.27
N ALA A 101 -6.13 8.76 -19.99
CA ALA A 101 -6.99 9.82 -19.49
C ALA A 101 -8.36 9.33 -19.01
N ALA A 102 -8.95 8.35 -19.70
CA ALA A 102 -10.21 7.74 -19.27
C ALA A 102 -10.06 7.00 -17.93
N MET A 103 -8.96 6.25 -17.73
CA MET A 103 -8.72 5.54 -16.47
C MET A 103 -8.42 6.50 -15.31
N VAL A 104 -7.71 7.61 -15.57
CA VAL A 104 -7.47 8.65 -14.57
C VAL A 104 -8.79 9.31 -14.15
N GLU A 105 -9.65 9.65 -15.11
CA GLU A 105 -10.96 10.24 -14.82
C GLU A 105 -11.85 9.29 -14.00
N ASP A 106 -11.97 8.04 -14.44
CA ASP A 106 -12.77 7.03 -13.74
C ASP A 106 -12.26 6.79 -12.31
N PHE A 107 -10.93 6.72 -12.14
CA PHE A 107 -10.31 6.60 -10.83
C PHE A 107 -10.63 7.84 -9.96
N TYR A 108 -10.43 9.04 -10.48
CA TYR A 108 -10.69 10.28 -9.75
C TYR A 108 -12.14 10.33 -9.25
N GLN A 109 -13.12 10.11 -10.12
CA GLN A 109 -14.54 10.21 -9.75
C GLN A 109 -14.93 9.16 -8.68
N GLN A 110 -14.48 7.91 -8.86
CA GLN A 110 -14.79 6.83 -7.93
C GLN A 110 -14.11 7.03 -6.58
N THR A 111 -12.81 7.32 -6.57
CA THR A 111 -12.03 7.54 -5.35
C THR A 111 -12.52 8.75 -4.59
N ARG A 112 -12.82 9.86 -5.29
CA ARG A 112 -13.40 11.07 -4.68
C ARG A 112 -14.72 10.78 -3.99
N HIS A 113 -15.63 10.08 -4.65
CA HIS A 113 -16.92 9.71 -4.06
C HIS A 113 -16.74 8.86 -2.79
N ALA A 114 -15.83 7.88 -2.85
CA ALA A 114 -15.55 7.00 -1.72
C ALA A 114 -14.94 7.77 -0.53
N LEU A 115 -13.98 8.67 -0.78
CA LEU A 115 -13.34 9.49 0.25
C LEU A 115 -14.29 10.48 0.91
N LEU A 116 -15.25 11.03 0.15
CA LEU A 116 -16.28 11.93 0.69
C LEU A 116 -17.27 11.22 1.64
N SER A 117 -17.30 9.89 1.68
CA SER A 117 -18.17 9.12 2.58
C SER A 117 -17.65 9.04 4.03
N THR A 118 -16.44 9.52 4.30
CA THR A 118 -15.82 9.46 5.62
C THR A 118 -14.90 10.64 5.90
N ASP A 119 -14.96 11.15 7.12
CA ASP A 119 -14.14 12.24 7.67
C ASP A 119 -12.64 11.91 7.60
N LYS A 120 -12.30 10.61 7.73
CA LYS A 120 -10.93 10.11 7.65
C LYS A 120 -10.33 10.25 6.26
N GLY A 121 -11.16 10.46 5.24
CA GLY A 121 -10.75 10.62 3.85
C GLY A 121 -10.19 12.01 3.53
N ALA A 122 -10.31 12.99 4.44
CA ALA A 122 -10.00 14.40 4.15
C ALA A 122 -8.58 14.62 3.57
N THR A 123 -7.55 14.00 4.15
CA THR A 123 -6.17 14.14 3.66
C THR A 123 -6.01 13.54 2.27
N CYS A 124 -6.52 12.32 2.06
CA CYS A 124 -6.47 11.68 0.75
C CYS A 124 -7.31 12.41 -0.29
N LEU A 125 -8.44 13.00 0.10
CA LEU A 125 -9.27 13.80 -0.79
C LEU A 125 -8.53 15.04 -1.26
N TRP A 126 -7.84 15.74 -0.36
CA TRP A 126 -7.03 16.90 -0.70
C TRP A 126 -5.90 16.56 -1.68
N LEU A 127 -5.18 15.45 -1.45
CA LEU A 127 -4.13 14.97 -2.37
C LEU A 127 -4.69 14.55 -3.73
N LEU A 128 -5.82 13.86 -3.74
CA LEU A 128 -6.50 13.43 -4.96
C LEU A 128 -6.92 14.64 -5.79
N GLU A 129 -7.58 15.63 -5.18
CA GLU A 129 -8.06 16.84 -5.86
C GLU A 129 -6.88 17.66 -6.39
N ALA A 130 -5.83 17.86 -5.58
CA ALA A 130 -4.63 18.59 -5.99
C ALA A 130 -3.91 17.92 -7.18
N SER A 131 -3.66 16.60 -7.11
CA SER A 131 -2.99 15.86 -8.17
C SER A 131 -3.82 15.78 -9.45
N TYR A 132 -5.15 15.71 -9.34
CA TYR A 132 -6.04 15.73 -10.49
C TYR A 132 -6.08 17.10 -11.18
N GLU A 133 -6.08 18.20 -10.43
CA GLU A 133 -5.98 19.55 -10.97
C GLU A 133 -4.65 19.77 -11.72
N GLU A 134 -3.53 19.34 -11.13
CA GLU A 134 -2.22 19.38 -11.78
C GLU A 134 -2.22 18.57 -13.08
N TRP A 135 -2.69 17.32 -13.02
CA TRP A 135 -2.77 16.45 -14.19
C TRP A 135 -3.63 17.05 -15.32
N GLN A 136 -4.77 17.66 -15.00
CA GLN A 136 -5.60 18.35 -15.99
C GLN A 136 -4.87 19.55 -16.62
N ALA A 137 -4.23 20.38 -15.79
CA ALA A 137 -3.47 21.53 -16.26
C ALA A 137 -2.33 21.10 -17.20
N ASP A 138 -1.66 20.00 -16.88
CA ASP A 138 -0.58 19.43 -17.68
C ASP A 138 -1.06 18.93 -19.04
N ASN A 139 -2.17 18.21 -19.07
CA ASN A 139 -2.75 17.74 -20.33
C ASN A 139 -3.28 18.87 -21.20
N ALA A 140 -3.91 19.88 -20.60
CA ALA A 140 -4.36 21.07 -21.34
C ALA A 140 -3.20 21.82 -22.01
N ARG A 141 -2.00 21.83 -21.41
CA ARG A 141 -0.80 22.43 -22.01
C ARG A 141 -0.26 21.62 -23.19
N LYS A 142 -0.43 20.29 -23.23
CA LYS A 142 0.05 19.42 -24.31
C LYS A 142 -0.81 19.50 -25.59
N VAL A 143 -2.06 19.96 -25.47
CA VAL A 143 -3.00 20.08 -26.60
C VAL A 143 -2.84 21.41 -27.35
N LYS A 144 -2.13 22.38 -26.77
CA LYS A 144 -1.79 23.67 -27.41
C LYS A 144 -0.53 23.56 -28.26
#